data_AF-A0A5C5WFY7-F1
#
_entry.id   AF-A0A5C5WFY7-F1
#
_cell.length_a   1.000
_cell.length_b   1.000
_cell.length_c   1.000
_cell.angle_alpha   90.00
_cell.angle_beta   90.00
_cell.angle_gamma   90.00
#
_symmetry.space_group_name_H-M   'P 1'
#
loop_
_entity.id
_entity.type
_entity.pdbx_description
1 polymer ?
#
loop_
_entity_poly.entity_id
_entity_poly.type
_entity_poly.pdbx_seq_one_letter_code
_entity_poly.pdbx_strand_id
1 'polypeptide(L)'
;MAALFLTPATRRAPLGLLNQSRAAVLAAMSLFAVAILLAGGCSDDSDAVREIQAQRQNRMQSRSVQDHLGATHNLLRRLFELNDREARRQITYHLNRWQEESTRGKDSEQADITPLVSTYEPWLSDETRAQRVERTTFVGTDLPHLRDSYLARQIVSWVDVDSHDDPLFADWFKSLEGKLDERQILKLKTTHRLFDWCVRNIAYEPEVPTTPAPPAPTLTKGLTFRAPGYRQTQYQTLWRGTGDAWQLAGVFTQLCRQADIPAFILALANDEDGSLKPWSVGVLIGKEIYLYEPELGIPIPLPTEAGIATLGQARSDAAVLRRLNVPGFFDYPYSKSDISQSIALLNVVPEAISPRMKQLQNGLTGERRMITYVDADRLAKEIDDVRGIAGVRLWKVPLQAEVYAEDIAKAAERDLMFQFWYRSRWAILEGEIPSSKQLAKARWQHLHGQFDSIEEENIQGARPLYLTQRAPEFELEDLAIDVELQKAYGIRRQLGTASDIYERQVQQAQVMMRMSKRTATYWISLVQYDDGRYDTSKSWLVKRVLDDEQRSQWENSAVYNAARAAERTGEIDEAMELYKSEKNARPHGSRIRARLLGRTSESTDD
;
A
#
# COMPACT_ATOMS: atom_id res chain seq x y z
N MET A 1 21.97 48.12 18.79
CA MET A 1 22.28 49.45 18.24
C MET A 1 21.21 49.79 17.21
N ALA A 2 20.43 50.84 17.47
CA ALA A 2 19.30 51.37 16.70
C ALA A 2 19.74 51.88 15.30
N ALA A 3 18.90 52.17 14.29
CA ALA A 3 17.75 53.09 14.24
C ALA A 3 17.19 53.11 12.78
N LEU A 4 15.87 53.04 12.55
CA LEU A 4 14.91 54.13 12.20
C LEU A 4 15.07 54.85 10.83
N PHE A 5 14.03 54.67 9.98
CA PHE A 5 13.11 55.66 9.39
C PHE A 5 13.55 56.84 8.46
N LEU A 6 12.65 57.08 7.47
CA LEU A 6 12.18 58.35 6.84
C LEU A 6 12.81 58.86 5.51
N THR A 7 11.94 58.96 4.49
CA THR A 7 11.88 59.96 3.38
C THR A 7 11.51 61.37 3.94
N PRO A 8 11.44 62.54 3.21
CA PRO A 8 11.27 62.81 1.76
C PRO A 8 11.94 64.11 1.16
N ALA A 9 11.55 64.45 -0.10
CA ALA A 9 11.27 65.81 -0.65
C ALA A 9 12.32 66.66 -1.45
N THR A 10 12.07 66.77 -2.78
CA THR A 10 11.93 67.95 -3.70
C THR A 10 12.74 69.27 -3.55
N ARG A 11 13.26 69.77 -4.71
CA ARG A 11 13.35 71.19 -5.23
C ARG A 11 14.31 71.19 -6.44
N ARG A 12 14.33 72.04 -7.49
CA ARG A 12 13.51 73.10 -8.14
C ARG A 12 14.24 73.43 -9.47
N ALA A 13 13.53 73.89 -10.51
CA ALA A 13 14.05 74.44 -11.79
C ALA A 13 14.73 75.83 -11.61
N PRO A 14 15.39 76.46 -12.65
CA PRO A 14 14.65 77.22 -13.69
C PRO A 14 15.30 77.46 -15.10
N LEU A 15 14.41 77.71 -16.09
CA LEU A 15 14.35 78.75 -17.17
C LEU A 15 15.53 79.21 -18.06
N GLY A 16 15.21 79.35 -19.37
CA GLY A 16 15.69 80.43 -20.29
C GLY A 16 15.89 79.99 -21.75
N LEU A 17 14.94 80.24 -22.68
CA LEU A 17 14.98 81.29 -23.75
C LEU A 17 16.05 81.03 -24.84
N LEU A 18 15.79 80.95 -26.15
CA LEU A 18 15.05 81.84 -27.04
C LEU A 18 14.75 81.18 -28.41
N ASN A 19 13.77 81.77 -29.06
CA ASN A 19 13.12 81.44 -30.32
C ASN A 19 13.82 82.12 -31.52
N GLN A 20 13.47 81.72 -32.74
CA GLN A 20 13.86 82.26 -34.08
C GLN A 20 15.19 81.70 -34.62
N SER A 21 15.26 80.95 -35.72
CA SER A 21 14.61 81.17 -37.02
C SER A 21 14.15 79.87 -37.70
N ARG A 22 12.83 79.75 -37.88
CA ARG A 22 12.17 78.87 -38.85
C ARG A 22 12.29 79.46 -40.27
N ALA A 23 12.08 78.62 -41.27
CA ALA A 23 11.80 78.94 -42.68
C ALA A 23 13.02 79.15 -43.59
N ALA A 24 13.66 78.06 -43.99
CA ALA A 24 14.30 77.92 -45.31
C ALA A 24 14.76 76.48 -45.62
N VAL A 25 14.98 75.64 -44.60
CA VAL A 25 15.55 74.28 -44.79
C VAL A 25 14.47 73.18 -44.89
N LEU A 26 13.21 73.51 -44.61
CA LEU A 26 12.08 72.57 -44.57
C LEU A 26 11.41 72.27 -45.92
N ALA A 27 11.91 72.78 -47.05
CA ALA A 27 11.31 72.56 -48.37
C ALA A 27 12.15 71.71 -49.34
N ALA A 28 13.41 71.38 -49.02
CA ALA A 28 14.29 70.59 -49.90
C ALA A 28 14.48 69.11 -49.47
N MET A 29 14.08 68.73 -48.25
CA MET A 29 14.15 67.32 -47.79
C MET A 29 12.85 66.53 -47.98
N SER A 30 11.75 67.17 -48.39
CA SER A 30 10.44 66.51 -48.53
C SER A 30 10.18 65.90 -49.90
N LEU A 31 11.04 66.15 -50.90
CA LEU A 31 10.88 65.65 -52.28
C LEU A 31 11.85 64.51 -52.66
N PHE A 32 12.81 64.16 -51.81
CA PHE A 32 13.66 62.96 -51.99
C PHE A 32 13.19 61.76 -51.14
N ALA A 33 12.33 62.00 -50.14
CA ALA A 33 11.81 60.96 -49.25
C ALA A 33 10.60 60.20 -49.81
N VAL A 34 9.95 60.66 -50.89
CA VAL A 34 8.78 60.00 -51.49
C VAL A 34 9.17 59.09 -52.67
N ALA A 35 10.37 59.21 -53.23
CA ALA A 35 10.81 58.41 -54.39
C ALA A 35 11.66 57.17 -54.03
N ILE A 36 12.16 57.06 -52.78
CA ILE A 36 12.89 55.86 -52.30
C ILE A 36 11.96 54.88 -51.55
N LEU A 37 10.69 55.26 -51.32
CA LEU A 37 9.65 54.41 -50.70
C LEU A 37 8.88 53.52 -51.70
N LEU A 38 9.30 53.40 -52.96
CA LEU A 38 8.64 52.55 -53.96
C LEU A 38 9.54 51.50 -54.64
N ALA A 39 10.75 51.24 -54.10
CA ALA A 39 11.63 50.20 -54.65
C ALA A 39 12.49 49.47 -53.59
N GLY A 40 12.04 49.41 -52.34
CA GLY A 40 12.64 48.57 -51.29
C GLY A 40 11.54 47.72 -50.65
N GLY A 41 11.47 46.44 -51.02
CA GLY A 41 10.53 45.50 -50.40
C GLY A 41 10.75 45.47 -48.90
N CYS A 42 9.75 45.93 -48.14
CA CYS A 42 9.63 45.65 -46.72
C CYS A 42 9.38 44.14 -46.58
N SER A 43 10.43 43.33 -46.48
CA SER A 43 10.29 42.00 -45.90
C SER A 43 9.98 42.22 -44.43
N ASP A 44 8.81 41.75 -44.03
CA ASP A 44 8.28 41.87 -42.68
C ASP A 44 9.19 41.09 -41.70
N ASP A 45 10.19 41.76 -41.11
CA ASP A 45 11.05 41.18 -40.07
C ASP A 45 10.24 40.75 -38.83
N SER A 46 8.96 41.16 -38.73
CA SER A 46 8.07 40.67 -37.69
C SER A 46 7.67 39.20 -37.89
N ASP A 47 7.64 38.70 -39.13
CA ASP A 47 7.40 37.29 -39.42
C ASP A 47 8.62 36.44 -39.14
N ALA A 48 9.83 36.91 -39.47
CA ALA A 48 11.07 36.22 -39.11
C ALA A 48 11.30 36.21 -37.58
N VAL A 49 10.99 37.30 -36.88
CA VAL A 49 11.06 37.35 -35.41
C VAL A 49 9.97 36.51 -34.77
N ARG A 50 8.73 36.49 -35.30
CA ARG A 50 7.66 35.60 -34.85
C ARG A 50 7.98 34.14 -35.14
N GLU A 51 8.61 33.83 -36.26
CA GLU A 51 9.03 32.48 -36.59
C GLU A 51 10.20 32.04 -35.72
N ILE A 52 11.17 32.91 -35.43
CA ILE A 52 12.26 32.63 -34.48
C ILE A 52 11.72 32.51 -33.05
N GLN A 53 10.75 33.34 -32.65
CA GLN A 53 10.07 33.23 -31.36
C GLN A 53 9.19 32.00 -31.29
N ALA A 54 8.43 31.66 -32.33
CA ALA A 54 7.61 30.45 -32.42
C ALA A 54 8.47 29.20 -32.54
N GLN A 55 9.62 29.24 -33.20
CA GLN A 55 10.60 28.17 -33.22
C GLN A 55 11.36 28.09 -31.90
N ARG A 56 11.62 29.20 -31.19
CA ARG A 56 12.16 29.20 -29.82
C ARG A 56 11.13 28.73 -28.81
N GLN A 57 9.86 29.05 -29.00
CA GLN A 57 8.75 28.68 -28.13
C GLN A 57 8.33 27.24 -28.39
N ASN A 58 8.34 26.79 -29.65
CA ASN A 58 8.26 25.37 -30.03
C ASN A 58 9.53 24.63 -29.62
N ARG A 59 10.74 25.22 -29.70
CA ARG A 59 11.96 24.62 -29.11
C ARG A 59 11.93 24.62 -27.60
N MET A 60 11.29 25.57 -26.93
CA MET A 60 11.14 25.59 -25.46
C MET A 60 9.99 24.69 -25.01
N GLN A 61 8.96 24.48 -25.83
CA GLN A 61 7.88 23.51 -25.60
C GLN A 61 8.31 22.08 -26.00
N SER A 62 9.19 21.91 -26.98
CA SER A 62 9.83 20.62 -27.32
C SER A 62 11.09 20.33 -26.51
N ARG A 63 11.70 21.34 -25.87
CA ARG A 63 12.75 21.20 -24.83
C ARG A 63 12.22 21.38 -23.42
N SER A 64 10.91 21.52 -23.20
CA SER A 64 10.41 21.17 -21.88
C SER A 64 10.63 19.67 -21.81
N VAL A 65 11.76 19.25 -21.21
CA VAL A 65 12.02 17.87 -20.86
C VAL A 65 10.81 17.49 -20.04
N GLN A 66 9.87 16.81 -20.68
CA GLN A 66 8.63 16.44 -20.03
C GLN A 66 9.08 15.52 -18.91
N ASP A 67 8.75 15.88 -17.68
CA ASP A 67 9.16 15.08 -16.53
C ASP A 67 8.33 13.77 -16.52
N HIS A 68 8.78 12.80 -17.31
CA HIS A 68 8.10 11.54 -17.54
C HIS A 68 7.98 10.71 -16.26
N LEU A 69 9.00 10.75 -15.38
CA LEU A 69 8.91 10.13 -14.06
C LEU A 69 7.94 10.88 -13.15
N GLY A 70 7.89 12.21 -13.21
CA GLY A 70 6.89 13.01 -12.50
C GLY A 70 5.47 12.71 -12.96
N ALA A 71 5.25 12.60 -14.27
CA ALA A 71 3.96 12.20 -14.84
C ALA A 71 3.55 10.79 -14.37
N THR A 72 4.48 9.84 -14.40
CA THR A 72 4.26 8.48 -13.89
C THR A 72 3.87 8.48 -12.41
N HIS A 73 4.60 9.22 -11.58
CA HIS A 73 4.32 9.34 -10.15
C HIS A 73 2.93 9.95 -9.89
N ASN A 74 2.56 11.01 -10.62
CA ASN A 74 1.24 11.63 -10.51
C ASN A 74 0.11 10.68 -10.93
N LEU A 75 0.32 9.87 -11.97
CA LEU A 75 -0.63 8.84 -12.40
C LEU A 75 -0.79 7.74 -11.35
N LEU A 76 0.31 7.33 -10.70
CA LEU A 76 0.27 6.36 -9.60
C LEU A 76 -0.48 6.93 -8.37
N ARG A 77 -0.21 8.17 -7.97
CA ARG A 77 -0.90 8.85 -6.85
C ARG A 77 -2.41 8.90 -7.04
N ARG A 78 -2.85 9.09 -8.29
CA ARG A 78 -4.27 9.23 -8.65
C ARG A 78 -4.87 7.95 -9.22
N LEU A 79 -4.17 6.83 -9.19
CA LEU A 79 -4.53 5.64 -9.95
C LEU A 79 -5.96 5.16 -9.70
N PHE A 80 -6.43 5.26 -8.46
CA PHE A 80 -7.81 4.95 -8.08
C PHE A 80 -8.87 5.75 -8.86
N GLU A 81 -8.59 7.02 -9.20
CA GLU A 81 -9.52 7.90 -9.91
C GLU A 81 -9.52 7.67 -11.42
N LEU A 82 -8.53 6.95 -11.93
CA LEU A 82 -8.28 6.80 -13.35
C LEU A 82 -8.94 5.53 -13.89
N ASN A 83 -9.28 5.58 -15.18
CA ASN A 83 -9.61 4.36 -15.91
C ASN A 83 -8.36 3.47 -16.00
N ASP A 84 -8.45 2.22 -15.54
CA ASP A 84 -7.31 1.30 -15.48
C ASP A 84 -6.61 1.12 -16.84
N ARG A 85 -7.37 0.96 -17.93
CA ARG A 85 -6.80 0.79 -19.28
C ARG A 85 -6.04 2.02 -19.73
N GLU A 86 -6.59 3.21 -19.49
CA GLU A 86 -5.96 4.47 -19.86
C GLU A 86 -4.73 4.76 -19.00
N ALA A 87 -4.81 4.52 -17.69
CA ALA A 87 -3.67 4.65 -16.77
C ALA A 87 -2.52 3.74 -17.19
N ARG A 88 -2.79 2.47 -17.53
CA ARG A 88 -1.78 1.53 -18.07
C ARG A 88 -1.10 2.09 -19.31
N ARG A 89 -1.87 2.59 -20.26
CA ARG A 89 -1.37 3.14 -21.53
C ARG A 89 -0.47 4.35 -21.28
N GLN A 90 -0.91 5.30 -20.46
CA GLN A 90 -0.17 6.52 -20.17
C GLN A 90 1.11 6.25 -19.36
N ILE A 91 1.04 5.42 -18.31
CA ILE A 91 2.21 5.03 -17.51
C ILE A 91 3.25 4.33 -18.39
N THR A 92 2.82 3.37 -19.21
CA THR A 92 3.71 2.67 -20.15
C THR A 92 4.37 3.65 -21.13
N TYR A 93 3.60 4.61 -21.66
CA TYR A 93 4.13 5.64 -22.55
C TYR A 93 5.21 6.50 -21.85
N HIS A 94 4.92 7.03 -20.67
CA HIS A 94 5.88 7.88 -19.96
C HIS A 94 7.15 7.13 -19.57
N LEU A 95 7.03 5.88 -19.09
CA LEU A 95 8.19 5.08 -18.73
C LEU A 95 9.09 4.76 -19.92
N ASN A 96 8.51 4.38 -21.07
CA ASN A 96 9.29 4.10 -22.27
C ASN A 96 9.95 5.38 -22.82
N ARG A 97 9.28 6.53 -22.79
CA ARG A 97 9.89 7.82 -23.16
C ARG A 97 11.05 8.20 -22.25
N TRP A 98 10.86 8.09 -20.94
CA TRP A 98 11.93 8.31 -19.97
C TRP A 98 13.13 7.38 -20.22
N GLN A 99 12.86 6.11 -20.52
CA GLN A 99 13.90 5.12 -20.80
C GLN A 99 14.70 5.49 -22.06
N GLU A 100 14.02 5.81 -23.17
CA GLU A 100 14.63 6.27 -24.44
C GLU A 100 15.57 7.47 -24.22
N GLU A 101 15.16 8.43 -23.38
CA GLU A 101 15.96 9.61 -23.05
C GLU A 101 17.17 9.25 -22.16
N SER A 102 16.99 8.33 -21.20
CA SER A 102 17.99 7.97 -20.19
C SER A 102 19.10 7.04 -20.70
N THR A 103 18.81 6.25 -21.76
CA THR A 103 19.75 5.33 -22.41
C THR A 103 20.41 5.91 -23.65
N ARG A 104 20.03 7.12 -24.08
CA ARG A 104 20.57 7.73 -25.29
C ARG A 104 22.10 7.83 -25.24
N GLY A 105 22.76 7.14 -26.17
CA GLY A 105 24.23 7.13 -26.28
C GLY A 105 24.95 6.23 -25.26
N LYS A 106 24.23 5.35 -24.56
CA LYS A 106 24.80 4.30 -23.72
C LYS A 106 24.61 2.95 -24.38
N ASP A 107 25.64 2.11 -24.39
CA ASP A 107 25.51 0.72 -24.81
C ASP A 107 24.59 -0.01 -23.84
N SER A 108 23.71 -0.88 -24.37
CA SER A 108 22.83 -1.70 -23.54
C SER A 108 23.65 -2.77 -22.83
N GLU A 109 23.92 -2.57 -21.55
CA GLU A 109 24.49 -3.62 -20.72
C GLU A 109 23.42 -4.73 -20.55
N GLN A 110 23.74 -5.93 -21.00
CA GLN A 110 22.85 -7.08 -20.86
C GLN A 110 22.88 -7.49 -19.39
N ALA A 111 21.84 -7.15 -18.64
CA ALA A 111 21.76 -7.53 -17.24
C ALA A 111 21.45 -9.02 -17.12
N ASP A 112 22.27 -9.72 -16.34
CA ASP A 112 22.05 -11.13 -16.02
C ASP A 112 20.74 -11.30 -15.24
N ILE A 113 19.96 -12.31 -15.65
CA ILE A 113 18.73 -12.70 -14.99
C ILE A 113 19.09 -13.75 -13.95
N THR A 114 18.61 -13.56 -12.72
CA THR A 114 18.85 -14.50 -11.64
C THR A 114 18.42 -15.93 -12.01
N PRO A 115 19.25 -16.96 -11.76
CA PRO A 115 18.88 -18.35 -11.96
C PRO A 115 17.70 -18.79 -11.07
N LEU A 116 17.40 -18.04 -9.99
CA LEU A 116 16.24 -18.30 -9.13
C LEU A 116 14.90 -18.19 -9.87
N VAL A 117 14.85 -17.55 -11.03
CA VAL A 117 13.63 -17.51 -11.87
C VAL A 117 13.13 -18.92 -12.25
N SER A 118 14.02 -19.92 -12.29
CA SER A 118 13.67 -21.34 -12.52
C SER A 118 12.69 -21.88 -11.48
N THR A 119 12.69 -21.34 -10.26
CA THR A 119 11.73 -21.72 -9.21
C THR A 119 10.27 -21.40 -9.58
N TYR A 120 10.05 -20.56 -10.60
CA TYR A 120 8.75 -20.23 -11.16
C TYR A 120 8.33 -21.06 -12.37
N GLU A 121 9.16 -21.94 -12.93
CA GLU A 121 8.83 -22.70 -14.16
C GLU A 121 7.45 -23.39 -14.15
N PRO A 122 6.96 -24.00 -13.05
CA PRO A 122 5.61 -24.57 -13.02
C PRO A 122 4.49 -23.52 -13.16
N TRP A 123 4.78 -22.27 -12.83
CA TRP A 123 3.84 -21.15 -12.74
C TRP A 123 3.99 -20.16 -13.90
N LEU A 124 5.18 -20.07 -14.51
CA LEU A 124 5.57 -19.08 -15.50
C LEU A 124 5.99 -19.76 -16.81
N SER A 125 5.20 -19.60 -17.89
CA SER A 125 5.58 -20.10 -19.22
C SER A 125 6.78 -19.33 -19.79
N ASP A 126 7.51 -19.92 -20.74
CA ASP A 126 8.63 -19.26 -21.43
C ASP A 126 8.22 -17.92 -22.06
N GLU A 127 7.05 -17.87 -22.71
CA GLU A 127 6.51 -16.62 -23.27
C GLU A 127 6.28 -15.57 -22.19
N THR A 128 5.70 -15.96 -21.05
CA THR A 128 5.43 -15.06 -19.94
C THR A 128 6.74 -14.60 -19.27
N ARG A 129 7.75 -15.48 -19.17
CA ARG A 129 9.10 -15.14 -18.69
C ARG A 129 9.76 -14.12 -19.60
N ALA A 130 9.71 -14.34 -20.92
CA ALA A 130 10.25 -13.40 -21.90
C ALA A 130 9.59 -12.01 -21.78
N GLN A 131 8.26 -11.97 -21.58
CA GLN A 131 7.51 -10.72 -21.46
C GLN A 131 7.71 -10.00 -20.12
N ARG A 132 7.68 -10.72 -19.00
CA ARG A 132 7.68 -10.12 -17.64
C ARG A 132 9.08 -9.96 -17.05
N VAL A 133 10.05 -10.77 -17.43
CA VAL A 133 11.41 -10.74 -16.86
C VAL A 133 12.42 -10.19 -17.86
N GLU A 134 12.53 -10.83 -19.03
CA GLU A 134 13.62 -10.57 -20.00
C GLU A 134 13.43 -9.27 -20.78
N ARG A 135 12.18 -8.85 -20.99
CA ARG A 135 11.87 -7.64 -21.76
C ARG A 135 12.49 -6.39 -21.14
N THR A 136 13.17 -5.62 -21.98
CA THR A 136 13.85 -4.38 -21.59
C THR A 136 12.95 -3.15 -21.64
N THR A 137 11.88 -3.18 -22.43
CA THR A 137 10.88 -2.08 -22.51
C THR A 137 9.72 -2.31 -21.55
N PHE A 138 9.13 -1.22 -21.06
CA PHE A 138 7.96 -1.27 -20.18
C PHE A 138 6.69 -1.67 -20.95
N VAL A 139 5.82 -2.42 -20.27
CA VAL A 139 4.57 -2.96 -20.78
C VAL A 139 3.43 -2.78 -19.77
N GLY A 140 2.18 -2.92 -20.23
CA GLY A 140 1.00 -2.71 -19.37
C GLY A 140 0.88 -3.66 -18.18
N THR A 141 1.58 -4.80 -18.20
CA THR A 141 1.68 -5.74 -17.07
C THR A 141 2.63 -5.27 -15.97
N ASP A 142 3.40 -4.21 -16.18
CA ASP A 142 4.26 -3.61 -15.15
C ASP A 142 3.46 -2.82 -14.11
N LEU A 143 2.27 -2.32 -14.48
CA LEU A 143 1.48 -1.43 -13.63
C LEU A 143 1.15 -2.03 -12.25
N PRO A 144 0.68 -3.28 -12.10
CA PRO A 144 0.42 -3.86 -10.80
C PRO A 144 1.63 -3.81 -9.87
N HIS A 145 2.83 -4.17 -10.36
CA HIS A 145 4.05 -4.10 -9.56
C HIS A 145 4.39 -2.65 -9.16
N LEU A 146 4.29 -1.70 -10.09
CA LEU A 146 4.53 -0.28 -9.79
C LEU A 146 3.53 0.30 -8.80
N ARG A 147 2.25 -0.04 -8.94
CA ARG A 147 1.18 0.33 -8.00
C ARG A 147 1.50 -0.20 -6.61
N ASP A 148 1.86 -1.48 -6.53
CA ASP A 148 2.06 -2.12 -5.23
C ASP A 148 3.35 -1.62 -4.56
N SER A 149 4.43 -1.37 -5.32
CA SER A 149 5.63 -0.68 -4.82
C SER A 149 5.34 0.73 -4.35
N TYR A 150 4.58 1.51 -5.13
CA TYR A 150 4.19 2.88 -4.76
C TYR A 150 3.37 2.90 -3.49
N LEU A 151 2.32 2.08 -3.40
CA LEU A 151 1.43 2.04 -2.25
C LEU A 151 2.14 1.57 -0.98
N ALA A 152 2.98 0.53 -1.08
CA ALA A 152 3.81 0.08 0.02
C ALA A 152 4.79 1.18 0.48
N ARG A 153 5.37 1.96 -0.46
CA ARG A 153 6.25 3.08 -0.13
C ARG A 153 5.50 4.19 0.61
N GLN A 154 4.27 4.50 0.20
CA GLN A 154 3.43 5.48 0.91
C GLN A 154 3.18 5.01 2.34
N ILE A 155 2.78 3.76 2.54
CA ILE A 155 2.54 3.19 3.88
C ILE A 155 3.78 3.29 4.76
N VAL A 156 4.93 2.81 4.28
CA VAL A 156 6.19 2.88 5.04
C VAL A 156 6.51 4.32 5.44
N SER A 157 6.23 5.31 4.58
CA SER A 157 6.60 6.71 4.83
C SER A 157 5.89 7.36 6.03
N TRP A 158 4.68 6.91 6.37
CA TRP A 158 3.92 7.45 7.51
C TRP A 158 3.83 6.45 8.68
N VAL A 159 4.00 5.15 8.43
CA VAL A 159 4.01 4.13 9.50
C VAL A 159 5.32 4.14 10.27
N ASP A 160 6.46 4.38 9.61
CA ASP A 160 7.78 4.31 10.24
C ASP A 160 8.15 5.59 11.00
N VAL A 161 7.41 5.86 12.09
CA VAL A 161 7.62 6.99 13.00
C VAL A 161 7.65 6.52 14.45
N ASP A 162 8.40 7.22 15.31
CA ASP A 162 8.63 6.81 16.70
C ASP A 162 7.36 6.73 17.55
N SER A 163 6.35 7.54 17.25
CA SER A 163 5.04 7.46 17.91
C SER A 163 4.32 6.12 17.71
N HIS A 164 4.73 5.33 16.71
CA HIS A 164 4.19 3.99 16.47
C HIS A 164 4.98 2.87 17.16
N ASP A 165 6.06 3.16 17.89
CA ASP A 165 6.77 2.16 18.70
C ASP A 165 5.80 1.48 19.66
N ASP A 166 5.84 0.14 19.71
CA ASP A 166 5.02 -0.65 20.62
C ASP A 166 5.63 -0.57 22.04
N PRO A 167 4.91 0.00 23.03
CA PRO A 167 5.47 0.23 24.36
C PRO A 167 5.94 -1.07 25.03
N LEU A 168 5.30 -2.20 24.70
CA LEU A 168 5.67 -3.52 25.18
C LEU A 168 7.13 -3.91 24.88
N PHE A 169 7.73 -3.34 23.82
CA PHE A 169 9.10 -3.65 23.39
C PHE A 169 10.10 -2.51 23.68
N ALA A 170 9.67 -1.43 24.33
CA ALA A 170 10.51 -0.23 24.54
C ALA A 170 11.79 -0.55 25.32
N ASP A 171 11.67 -1.25 26.45
CA ASP A 171 12.82 -1.63 27.28
C ASP A 171 13.75 -2.61 26.56
N TRP A 172 13.20 -3.52 25.77
CA TRP A 172 13.98 -4.44 24.97
C TRP A 172 14.80 -3.72 23.92
N PHE A 173 14.19 -2.80 23.15
CA PHE A 173 14.93 -1.99 22.18
C PHE A 173 16.06 -1.19 22.83
N LYS A 174 15.81 -0.59 24.00
CA LYS A 174 16.83 0.10 24.79
C LYS A 174 17.95 -0.85 25.22
N SER A 175 17.62 -2.08 25.60
CA SER A 175 18.61 -3.10 26.00
C SER A 175 19.54 -3.57 24.86
N LEU A 176 19.19 -3.26 23.61
CA LEU A 176 20.01 -3.56 22.43
C LEU A 176 21.08 -2.49 22.18
N GLU A 177 20.97 -1.32 22.80
CA GLU A 177 21.98 -0.26 22.73
C GLU A 177 23.33 -0.80 23.21
N GLY A 178 24.37 -0.65 22.38
CA GLY A 178 25.71 -1.20 22.63
C GLY A 178 25.89 -2.68 22.27
N LYS A 179 24.81 -3.43 21.99
CA LYS A 179 24.86 -4.81 21.45
C LYS A 179 24.73 -4.84 19.93
N LEU A 180 23.89 -3.98 19.39
CA LEU A 180 23.68 -3.81 17.95
C LEU A 180 24.07 -2.40 17.53
N ASP A 181 24.36 -2.23 16.24
CA ASP A 181 24.55 -0.90 15.68
C ASP A 181 23.22 -0.15 15.58
N GLU A 182 23.27 1.19 15.61
CA GLU A 182 22.09 2.05 15.61
C GLU A 182 21.18 1.79 14.38
N ARG A 183 21.77 1.46 13.22
CA ARG A 183 21.00 1.18 12.00
C ARG A 183 20.26 -0.16 12.12
N GLN A 184 20.85 -1.16 12.76
CA GLN A 184 20.21 -2.44 13.05
C GLN A 184 19.05 -2.27 14.03
N ILE A 185 19.22 -1.47 15.08
CA ILE A 185 18.15 -1.14 16.03
C ILE A 185 17.01 -0.42 15.30
N LEU A 186 17.33 0.57 14.46
CA LEU A 186 16.31 1.27 13.66
C LEU A 186 15.58 0.30 12.73
N LYS A 187 16.29 -0.57 12.00
CA LYS A 187 15.67 -1.60 11.16
C LYS A 187 14.76 -2.53 11.96
N LEU A 188 15.13 -2.91 13.18
CA LEU A 188 14.30 -3.74 14.05
C LEU A 188 13.01 -3.00 14.47
N LYS A 189 13.12 -1.73 14.86
CA LYS A 189 11.96 -0.89 15.18
C LYS A 189 11.05 -0.73 13.98
N THR A 190 11.58 -0.34 12.82
CA THR A 190 10.83 -0.24 11.56
C THR A 190 10.13 -1.57 11.25
N THR A 191 10.84 -2.69 11.32
CA THR A 191 10.25 -4.02 11.07
C THR A 191 9.06 -4.30 11.99
N HIS A 192 9.23 -4.05 13.29
CA HIS A 192 8.17 -4.28 14.27
C HIS A 192 6.96 -3.37 14.03
N ARG A 193 7.18 -2.08 13.73
CA ARG A 193 6.10 -1.13 13.35
C ARG A 193 5.32 -1.63 12.14
N LEU A 194 6.01 -2.10 11.10
CA LEU A 194 5.38 -2.60 9.89
C LEU A 194 4.59 -3.89 10.14
N PHE A 195 5.11 -4.79 10.99
CA PHE A 195 4.39 -6.01 11.36
C PHE A 195 3.14 -5.69 12.20
N ASP A 196 3.27 -4.87 13.24
CA ASP A 196 2.14 -4.41 14.08
C ASP A 196 1.07 -3.73 13.23
N TRP A 197 1.48 -2.84 12.31
CA TRP A 197 0.57 -2.20 11.37
C TRP A 197 -0.19 -3.22 10.52
N CYS A 198 0.50 -4.21 9.94
CA CYS A 198 -0.14 -5.29 9.18
C CYS A 198 -1.16 -6.06 10.02
N VAL A 199 -0.82 -6.42 11.27
CA VAL A 199 -1.72 -7.16 12.18
C VAL A 199 -2.97 -6.35 12.51
N ARG A 200 -2.85 -5.03 12.70
CA ARG A 200 -4.00 -4.14 12.98
C ARG A 200 -4.86 -3.86 11.75
N ASN A 201 -4.23 -3.67 10.59
CA ASN A 201 -4.89 -3.20 9.36
C ASN A 201 -5.35 -4.28 8.40
N ILE A 202 -4.94 -5.54 8.61
CA ILE A 202 -5.39 -6.70 7.84
C ILE A 202 -6.18 -7.60 8.79
N ALA A 203 -7.50 -7.54 8.68
CA ALA A 203 -8.40 -8.41 9.42
C ALA A 203 -8.10 -9.88 9.08
N TYR A 204 -7.86 -10.68 10.11
CA TYR A 204 -7.47 -12.06 9.92
C TYR A 204 -8.63 -12.93 9.43
N GLU A 205 -8.38 -13.66 8.35
CA GLU A 205 -9.22 -14.77 7.91
C GLU A 205 -8.56 -16.10 8.25
N PRO A 206 -9.31 -17.08 8.78
CA PRO A 206 -8.76 -18.40 9.05
C PRO A 206 -8.30 -19.06 7.75
N GLU A 207 -7.30 -19.95 7.87
CA GLU A 207 -6.79 -20.71 6.73
C GLU A 207 -7.87 -21.55 6.04
N VAL A 208 -8.79 -22.10 6.85
CA VAL A 208 -10.00 -22.79 6.39
C VAL A 208 -11.20 -21.90 6.71
N PRO A 209 -11.76 -21.20 5.70
CA PRO A 209 -12.91 -20.36 5.92
C PRO A 209 -14.15 -21.15 6.31
N THR A 210 -14.84 -20.72 7.37
CA THR A 210 -16.09 -21.33 7.84
C THR A 210 -17.33 -20.76 7.16
N THR A 211 -17.20 -19.65 6.43
CA THR A 211 -18.32 -19.00 5.77
C THR A 211 -18.84 -19.85 4.60
N PRO A 212 -20.17 -19.97 4.42
CA PRO A 212 -20.75 -20.70 3.31
C PRO A 212 -20.26 -20.20 1.95
N ALA A 213 -20.04 -21.14 1.04
CA ALA A 213 -19.64 -20.87 -0.33
C ALA A 213 -20.42 -21.75 -1.31
N PRO A 214 -20.60 -21.29 -2.56
CA PRO A 214 -21.08 -22.13 -3.65
C PRO A 214 -20.11 -23.30 -3.91
N PRO A 215 -20.53 -24.30 -4.72
CA PRO A 215 -19.65 -25.39 -5.14
C PRO A 215 -18.31 -24.87 -5.68
N ALA A 216 -17.23 -25.60 -5.37
CA ALA A 216 -15.89 -25.22 -5.80
C ALA A 216 -15.82 -25.22 -7.34
N PRO A 217 -15.37 -24.11 -7.97
CA PRO A 217 -15.14 -24.08 -9.41
C PRO A 217 -13.91 -24.92 -9.76
N THR A 218 -13.79 -25.31 -11.02
CA THR A 218 -12.56 -25.93 -11.54
C THR A 218 -11.44 -24.90 -11.56
N LEU A 219 -10.35 -25.18 -10.86
CA LEU A 219 -9.15 -24.36 -10.84
C LEU A 219 -8.00 -25.05 -11.59
N THR A 220 -7.17 -24.25 -12.24
CA THR A 220 -6.00 -24.71 -12.99
C THR A 220 -4.79 -24.90 -12.06
N LYS A 221 -3.74 -25.54 -12.58
CA LYS A 221 -2.44 -25.74 -11.89
C LYS A 221 -2.53 -26.37 -10.48
N GLY A 222 -3.57 -27.17 -10.24
CA GLY A 222 -3.76 -27.89 -8.97
C GLY A 222 -4.11 -26.99 -7.79
N LEU A 223 -4.56 -25.75 -8.03
CA LEU A 223 -5.01 -24.86 -6.96
C LEU A 223 -6.28 -25.39 -6.29
N THR A 224 -6.40 -25.15 -4.99
CA THR A 224 -7.57 -25.56 -4.21
C THR A 224 -8.45 -24.34 -3.94
N PHE A 225 -9.76 -24.51 -4.08
CA PHE A 225 -10.71 -23.44 -3.84
C PHE A 225 -10.65 -22.97 -2.39
N ARG A 226 -10.34 -21.69 -2.19
CA ARG A 226 -10.25 -21.01 -0.88
C ARG A 226 -9.10 -21.50 0.01
N ALA A 227 -8.09 -22.14 -0.56
CA ALA A 227 -6.87 -22.47 0.18
C ALA A 227 -6.07 -21.21 0.57
N PRO A 228 -5.30 -21.27 1.66
CA PRO A 228 -4.65 -20.09 2.23
C PRO A 228 -3.51 -19.54 1.36
N GLY A 229 -3.19 -18.26 1.55
CA GLY A 229 -2.07 -17.57 0.90
C GLY A 229 -2.38 -16.94 -0.45
N TYR A 230 -3.23 -17.57 -1.28
CA TYR A 230 -3.47 -17.12 -2.66
C TYR A 230 -4.94 -16.79 -2.99
N ARG A 231 -5.81 -16.63 -1.99
CA ARG A 231 -7.22 -16.23 -2.22
C ARG A 231 -7.39 -14.84 -2.84
N GLN A 232 -6.37 -14.01 -2.67
CA GLN A 232 -6.30 -12.61 -3.04
C GLN A 232 -4.84 -12.27 -3.28
N THR A 233 -4.60 -11.33 -4.20
CA THR A 233 -3.25 -10.77 -4.41
C THR A 233 -2.81 -9.93 -3.21
N GLN A 234 -1.53 -9.55 -3.15
CA GLN A 234 -1.01 -8.66 -2.11
C GLN A 234 -1.71 -7.31 -2.12
N TYR A 235 -1.91 -6.74 -3.31
CA TYR A 235 -2.72 -5.54 -3.47
C TYR A 235 -4.13 -5.71 -2.92
N GLN A 236 -4.84 -6.79 -3.28
CA GLN A 236 -6.20 -7.01 -2.80
C GLN A 236 -6.25 -7.18 -1.28
N THR A 237 -5.29 -7.89 -0.70
CA THR A 237 -5.17 -8.07 0.76
C THR A 237 -5.00 -6.72 1.46
N LEU A 238 -4.09 -5.89 0.96
CA LEU A 238 -3.83 -4.55 1.47
C LEU A 238 -5.03 -3.62 1.30
N TRP A 239 -5.59 -3.60 0.09
CA TRP A 239 -6.71 -2.76 -0.33
C TRP A 239 -7.97 -3.06 0.47
N ARG A 240 -8.38 -4.34 0.50
CA ARG A 240 -9.58 -4.81 1.21
C ARG A 240 -9.37 -4.91 2.72
N GLY A 241 -8.13 -4.84 3.21
CA GLY A 241 -7.79 -4.87 4.63
C GLY A 241 -8.17 -6.18 5.31
N THR A 242 -8.09 -7.30 4.59
CA THR A 242 -8.45 -8.64 5.09
C THR A 242 -7.66 -9.72 4.36
N GLY A 243 -7.29 -10.78 5.06
CA GLY A 243 -6.56 -11.92 4.51
C GLY A 243 -6.10 -12.91 5.57
N ASP A 244 -5.61 -14.07 5.13
CA ASP A 244 -4.98 -15.03 6.04
C ASP A 244 -3.55 -14.68 6.42
N ALA A 245 -2.95 -15.53 7.25
CA ALA A 245 -1.58 -15.41 7.74
C ALA A 245 -0.58 -15.20 6.60
N TRP A 246 -0.68 -15.97 5.53
CA TRP A 246 0.27 -15.94 4.42
C TRP A 246 0.04 -14.72 3.52
N GLN A 247 -1.21 -14.31 3.33
CA GLN A 247 -1.53 -13.05 2.65
C GLN A 247 -0.99 -11.84 3.42
N LEU A 248 -1.15 -11.81 4.74
CA LEU A 248 -0.55 -10.81 5.63
C LEU A 248 0.98 -10.85 5.51
N ALA A 249 1.60 -12.02 5.57
CA ALA A 249 3.05 -12.18 5.43
C ALA A 249 3.56 -11.64 4.08
N GLY A 250 2.79 -11.83 3.01
CA GLY A 250 3.07 -11.24 1.70
C GLY A 250 3.08 -9.72 1.73
N VAL A 251 2.09 -9.09 2.37
CA VAL A 251 2.07 -7.62 2.54
C VAL A 251 3.24 -7.16 3.43
N PHE A 252 3.46 -7.82 4.56
CA PHE A 252 4.53 -7.48 5.50
C PHE A 252 5.92 -7.51 4.85
N THR A 253 6.26 -8.59 4.15
CA THR A 253 7.54 -8.70 3.43
C THR A 253 7.68 -7.65 2.33
N GLN A 254 6.58 -7.26 1.67
CA GLN A 254 6.57 -6.17 0.70
C GLN A 254 6.82 -4.80 1.34
N LEU A 255 6.26 -4.53 2.52
CA LEU A 255 6.54 -3.29 3.27
C LEU A 255 8.00 -3.25 3.73
N CYS A 256 8.52 -4.34 4.29
CA CYS A 256 9.94 -4.45 4.67
C CYS A 256 10.85 -4.20 3.48
N ARG A 257 10.51 -4.71 2.29
CA ARG A 257 11.24 -4.41 1.06
C ARG A 257 11.27 -2.91 0.75
N GLN A 258 10.17 -2.18 0.89
CA GLN A 258 10.16 -0.72 0.67
C GLN A 258 10.96 0.05 1.73
N ALA A 259 11.16 -0.53 2.92
CA ALA A 259 12.03 -0.02 3.97
C ALA A 259 13.51 -0.45 3.81
N ASP A 260 13.89 -1.14 2.73
CA ASP A 260 15.23 -1.71 2.52
C ASP A 260 15.64 -2.70 3.64
N ILE A 261 14.67 -3.52 4.05
CA ILE A 261 14.83 -4.57 5.07
C ILE A 261 14.53 -5.92 4.43
N PRO A 262 15.52 -6.83 4.32
CA PRO A 262 15.28 -8.14 3.73
C PRO A 262 14.40 -9.02 4.63
N ALA A 263 13.23 -9.39 4.10
CA ALA A 263 12.26 -10.26 4.77
C ALA A 263 11.76 -11.34 3.82
N PHE A 264 11.54 -12.54 4.33
CA PHE A 264 11.20 -13.73 3.53
C PHE A 264 10.41 -14.73 4.36
N ILE A 265 9.70 -15.62 3.67
CA ILE A 265 8.96 -16.70 4.33
C ILE A 265 9.93 -17.83 4.64
N LEU A 266 9.93 -18.33 5.87
CA LEU A 266 10.63 -19.55 6.25
C LEU A 266 9.70 -20.74 6.04
N ALA A 267 10.18 -21.76 5.35
CA ALA A 267 9.44 -22.98 5.08
C ALA A 267 10.23 -24.23 5.45
N LEU A 268 9.51 -25.27 5.85
CA LEU A 268 10.02 -26.61 6.11
C LEU A 268 9.84 -27.45 4.84
N ALA A 269 10.84 -28.24 4.48
CA ALA A 269 10.69 -29.24 3.44
C ALA A 269 10.00 -30.48 4.00
N ASN A 270 9.01 -30.99 3.29
CA ASN A 270 8.46 -32.32 3.54
C ASN A 270 9.42 -33.37 2.96
N ASP A 271 9.85 -34.31 3.80
CA ASP A 271 10.80 -35.36 3.41
C ASP A 271 10.24 -36.32 2.35
N GLU A 272 8.91 -36.48 2.25
CA GLU A 272 8.28 -37.44 1.34
C GLU A 272 8.17 -36.93 -0.10
N ASP A 273 7.73 -35.68 -0.29
CA ASP A 273 7.40 -35.13 -1.61
C ASP A 273 8.17 -33.84 -1.95
N GLY A 274 9.02 -33.35 -1.04
CA GLY A 274 9.78 -32.11 -1.21
C GLY A 274 8.92 -30.85 -1.22
N SER A 275 7.63 -30.95 -0.87
CA SER A 275 6.75 -29.80 -0.75
C SER A 275 7.23 -28.89 0.38
N LEU A 276 7.05 -27.58 0.20
CA LEU A 276 7.50 -26.58 1.16
C LEU A 276 6.29 -26.09 1.95
N LYS A 277 6.33 -26.29 3.27
CA LYS A 277 5.32 -25.81 4.21
C LYS A 277 5.83 -24.55 4.92
N PRO A 278 5.30 -23.36 4.60
CA PRO A 278 5.58 -22.14 5.34
C PRO A 278 5.30 -22.31 6.85
N TRP A 279 6.13 -21.70 7.69
CA TRP A 279 5.93 -21.73 9.15
C TRP A 279 6.11 -20.37 9.83
N SER A 280 6.96 -19.46 9.32
CA SER A 280 7.17 -18.13 9.92
C SER A 280 7.69 -17.14 8.88
N VAL A 281 7.75 -15.85 9.22
CA VAL A 281 8.48 -14.83 8.46
C VAL A 281 9.83 -14.56 9.15
N GLY A 282 10.91 -14.66 8.39
CA GLY A 282 12.24 -14.28 8.81
C GLY A 282 12.61 -12.88 8.30
N VAL A 283 13.25 -12.08 9.16
CA VAL A 283 13.77 -10.75 8.80
C VAL A 283 15.26 -10.68 9.10
N LEU A 284 16.07 -10.49 8.05
CA LEU A 284 17.53 -10.47 8.16
C LEU A 284 18.01 -9.08 8.58
N ILE A 285 18.60 -9.00 9.78
CA ILE A 285 19.21 -7.78 10.31
C ILE A 285 20.58 -8.14 10.88
N GLY A 286 21.63 -7.54 10.31
CA GLY A 286 23.00 -7.97 10.57
C GLY A 286 23.22 -9.37 10.02
N LYS A 287 23.55 -10.32 10.90
CA LYS A 287 23.73 -11.75 10.57
C LYS A 287 22.68 -12.65 11.20
N GLU A 288 21.63 -12.06 11.76
CA GLU A 288 20.57 -12.75 12.48
C GLU A 288 19.25 -12.65 11.72
N ILE A 289 18.44 -13.70 11.80
CA ILE A 289 17.08 -13.74 11.24
C ILE A 289 16.09 -13.63 12.40
N TYR A 290 15.42 -12.49 12.53
CA TYR A 290 14.39 -12.26 13.53
C TYR A 290 13.06 -12.86 13.08
N LEU A 291 12.32 -13.48 14.00
CA LEU A 291 11.16 -14.31 13.67
C LEU A 291 9.83 -13.62 13.99
N TYR A 292 8.92 -13.66 13.02
CA TYR A 292 7.55 -13.17 13.14
C TYR A 292 6.57 -14.28 12.77
N GLU A 293 5.57 -14.50 13.61
CA GLU A 293 4.58 -15.55 13.44
C GLU A 293 3.26 -14.95 12.91
N PRO A 294 3.03 -15.01 11.58
CA PRO A 294 1.88 -14.34 10.96
C PRO A 294 0.53 -14.96 11.33
N GLU A 295 0.47 -16.25 11.68
CA GLU A 295 -0.79 -16.90 12.08
C GLU A 295 -1.23 -16.43 13.46
N LEU A 296 -0.29 -16.32 14.38
CA LEU A 296 -0.53 -15.78 15.72
C LEU A 296 -0.58 -14.25 15.73
N GLY A 297 -0.03 -13.58 14.71
CA GLY A 297 0.00 -12.12 14.63
C GLY A 297 0.91 -11.48 15.68
N ILE A 298 2.01 -12.15 16.04
CA ILE A 298 2.99 -11.67 17.02
C ILE A 298 4.42 -11.90 16.51
N PRO A 299 5.40 -11.07 16.89
CA PRO A 299 6.79 -11.51 16.84
C PRO A 299 6.97 -12.74 17.76
N ILE A 300 7.87 -13.66 17.41
CA ILE A 300 8.16 -14.80 18.29
C ILE A 300 8.91 -14.27 19.51
N PRO A 301 8.36 -14.41 20.73
CA PRO A 301 8.91 -13.78 21.91
C PRO A 301 10.17 -14.50 22.42
N LEU A 302 11.05 -13.76 23.09
CA LEU A 302 12.17 -14.34 23.83
C LEU A 302 11.70 -15.23 25.01
N PRO A 303 12.55 -16.15 25.53
CA PRO A 303 12.24 -17.04 26.64
C PRO A 303 12.14 -16.41 28.02
N THR A 304 12.43 -15.12 28.21
CA THR A 304 12.37 -14.47 29.54
C THR A 304 11.59 -13.16 29.49
N GLU A 305 11.83 -12.32 28.51
CA GLU A 305 11.30 -10.94 28.40
C GLU A 305 10.43 -10.72 27.16
N ALA A 306 9.81 -9.54 27.08
CA ALA A 306 9.30 -9.02 25.82
C ALA A 306 10.51 -8.72 24.91
N GLY A 307 10.53 -9.27 23.71
CA GLY A 307 11.64 -9.15 22.77
C GLY A 307 11.48 -10.13 21.63
N ILE A 308 12.21 -9.95 20.53
CA ILE A 308 12.01 -10.73 19.30
C ILE A 308 13.13 -11.78 19.19
N ALA A 309 12.75 -13.05 19.17
CA ALA A 309 13.68 -14.16 19.05
C ALA A 309 14.25 -14.29 17.63
N THR A 310 15.50 -14.74 17.53
CA THR A 310 16.13 -15.07 16.25
C THR A 310 15.98 -16.55 15.91
N LEU A 311 16.13 -16.91 14.63
CA LEU A 311 16.19 -18.30 14.15
C LEU A 311 17.31 -19.07 14.86
N GLY A 312 18.45 -18.43 15.11
CA GLY A 312 19.55 -19.01 15.88
C GLY A 312 19.09 -19.40 17.28
N GLN A 313 18.40 -18.50 17.99
CA GLN A 313 17.87 -18.76 19.33
C GLN A 313 16.81 -19.85 19.33
N ALA A 314 15.84 -19.82 18.41
CA ALA A 314 14.78 -20.83 18.32
C ALA A 314 15.32 -22.24 18.03
N ARG A 315 16.41 -22.32 17.26
CA ARG A 315 17.13 -23.57 16.99
C ARG A 315 18.02 -24.02 18.14
N SER A 316 18.44 -23.12 19.02
CA SER A 316 19.29 -23.47 20.16
C SER A 316 18.51 -23.76 21.44
N ASP A 317 17.36 -23.12 21.66
CA ASP A 317 16.56 -23.26 22.87
C ASP A 317 15.09 -23.59 22.57
N ALA A 318 14.65 -24.78 23.00
CA ALA A 318 13.27 -25.23 22.85
C ALA A 318 12.26 -24.38 23.64
N ALA A 319 12.70 -23.61 24.64
CA ALA A 319 11.83 -22.69 25.37
C ALA A 319 11.28 -21.57 24.48
N VAL A 320 11.98 -21.18 23.41
CA VAL A 320 11.52 -20.14 22.45
C VAL A 320 10.21 -20.54 21.80
N LEU A 321 10.11 -21.75 21.24
CA LEU A 321 8.87 -22.21 20.58
C LEU A 321 7.81 -22.71 21.57
N ARG A 322 8.21 -23.33 22.69
CA ARG A 322 7.26 -23.66 23.79
C ARG A 322 6.57 -22.41 24.36
N ARG A 323 7.28 -21.29 24.35
CA ARG A 323 6.78 -19.95 23.99
C ARG A 323 5.32 -19.79 23.64
N LEU A 324 5.03 -20.35 22.47
CA LEU A 324 3.85 -20.11 21.67
C LEU A 324 2.70 -21.04 22.07
N ASN A 325 2.96 -21.99 22.97
CA ASN A 325 1.91 -22.79 23.58
C ASN A 325 1.10 -21.92 24.56
N VAL A 326 -0.20 -22.18 24.57
CA VAL A 326 -1.14 -21.69 25.58
C VAL A 326 -1.65 -22.93 26.32
N PRO A 327 -1.14 -23.21 27.55
CA PRO A 327 -1.45 -24.44 28.26
C PRO A 327 -2.96 -24.71 28.36
N GLY A 328 -3.39 -25.91 27.96
CA GLY A 328 -4.80 -26.32 27.97
C GLY A 328 -5.67 -25.67 26.87
N PHE A 329 -5.08 -24.88 25.96
CA PHE A 329 -5.80 -24.16 24.91
C PHE A 329 -5.22 -24.40 23.51
N PHE A 330 -3.88 -24.33 23.37
CA PHE A 330 -3.21 -24.44 22.08
C PHE A 330 -1.78 -24.95 22.23
N ASP A 331 -1.43 -25.95 21.42
CA ASP A 331 -0.06 -26.42 21.23
C ASP A 331 0.45 -25.92 19.88
N TYR A 332 1.57 -25.21 19.90
CA TYR A 332 2.22 -24.72 18.69
C TYR A 332 2.78 -25.90 17.89
N PRO A 333 2.51 -25.98 16.57
CA PRO A 333 2.72 -27.20 15.79
C PRO A 333 4.20 -27.47 15.45
N TYR A 334 5.12 -26.54 15.76
CA TYR A 334 6.52 -26.67 15.42
C TYR A 334 7.40 -26.68 16.68
N SER A 335 8.37 -27.58 16.66
CA SER A 335 9.40 -27.75 17.66
C SER A 335 10.77 -27.29 17.14
N LYS A 336 11.74 -27.20 18.05
CA LYS A 336 13.12 -26.86 17.70
C LYS A 336 13.73 -27.82 16.66
N SER A 337 13.37 -29.10 16.68
CA SER A 337 13.89 -30.08 15.70
C SER A 337 13.31 -29.84 14.31
N ASP A 338 12.04 -29.47 14.21
CA ASP A 338 11.36 -29.27 12.94
C ASP A 338 11.99 -28.10 12.17
N ILE A 339 12.31 -27.01 12.86
CA ILE A 339 12.90 -25.80 12.26
C ILE A 339 14.44 -25.85 12.15
N SER A 340 15.05 -27.02 12.36
CA SER A 340 16.51 -27.16 12.39
C SER A 340 17.16 -26.76 11.06
N GLN A 341 16.44 -26.93 9.95
CA GLN A 341 16.77 -26.47 8.61
C GLN A 341 15.51 -25.83 7.98
N SER A 342 15.62 -24.58 7.55
CA SER A 342 14.56 -23.85 6.87
C SER A 342 14.98 -23.45 5.47
N ILE A 343 14.03 -23.41 4.55
CA ILE A 343 14.22 -22.82 3.21
C ILE A 343 13.62 -21.42 3.24
N ALA A 344 14.39 -20.43 2.76
CA ALA A 344 13.92 -19.07 2.62
C ALA A 344 13.18 -18.89 1.28
N LEU A 345 11.95 -18.39 1.32
CA LEU A 345 11.12 -18.10 0.15
C LEU A 345 10.99 -16.59 -0.02
N LEU A 346 11.64 -16.06 -1.06
CA LEU A 346 11.64 -14.65 -1.40
C LEU A 346 10.30 -14.25 -2.03
N ASN A 347 9.61 -13.29 -1.44
CA ASN A 347 8.37 -12.76 -1.96
C ASN A 347 8.63 -11.74 -3.09
N VAL A 348 8.83 -12.21 -4.33
CA VAL A 348 9.33 -11.40 -5.44
C VAL A 348 8.59 -11.73 -6.74
N VAL A 349 7.74 -10.82 -7.22
CA VAL A 349 7.06 -10.98 -8.53
C VAL A 349 8.06 -10.94 -9.70
N PRO A 350 7.75 -11.56 -10.87
CA PRO A 350 8.66 -11.59 -12.02
C PRO A 350 9.17 -10.21 -12.48
N GLU A 351 8.32 -9.18 -12.44
CA GLU A 351 8.70 -7.82 -12.79
C GLU A 351 9.86 -7.30 -11.93
N ALA A 352 9.89 -7.67 -10.63
CA ALA A 352 10.84 -7.13 -9.67
C ALA A 352 12.28 -7.63 -9.87
N ILE A 353 12.50 -8.69 -10.64
CA ILE A 353 13.85 -9.16 -11.02
C ILE A 353 14.23 -8.75 -12.44
N SER A 354 13.40 -7.93 -13.12
CA SER A 354 13.67 -7.51 -14.49
C SER A 354 14.72 -6.40 -14.59
N PRO A 355 15.53 -6.38 -15.66
CA PRO A 355 16.47 -5.29 -15.92
C PRO A 355 15.82 -3.91 -16.01
N ARG A 356 14.61 -3.83 -16.60
CA ARG A 356 13.87 -2.57 -16.74
C ARG A 356 13.46 -1.98 -15.38
N MET A 357 13.12 -2.81 -14.41
CA MET A 357 12.83 -2.34 -13.05
C MET A 357 14.09 -1.91 -12.30
N LYS A 358 15.24 -2.55 -12.54
CA LYS A 358 16.55 -2.11 -12.01
C LYS A 358 16.88 -0.71 -12.53
N GLN A 359 16.71 -0.52 -13.82
CA GLN A 359 16.92 0.77 -14.46
C GLN A 359 15.98 1.83 -13.90
N LEU A 360 14.67 1.54 -13.80
CA LEU A 360 13.69 2.46 -13.23
C LEU A 360 14.10 2.90 -11.82
N GLN A 361 14.41 1.95 -10.94
CA GLN A 361 14.79 2.23 -9.56
C GLN A 361 15.95 3.23 -9.49
N ASN A 362 16.98 3.05 -10.33
CA ASN A 362 18.15 3.92 -10.38
C ASN A 362 17.80 5.35 -10.86
N GLY A 363 16.72 5.52 -11.62
CA GLY A 363 16.23 6.81 -12.08
C GLY A 363 15.34 7.56 -11.09
N LEU A 364 14.76 6.86 -10.10
CA LEU A 364 13.83 7.45 -9.14
C LEU A 364 14.60 8.23 -8.06
N THR A 365 14.24 9.50 -7.85
CA THR A 365 14.88 10.41 -6.88
C THR A 365 13.85 11.18 -6.04
N GLY A 366 14.29 11.76 -4.93
CA GLY A 366 13.45 12.54 -4.02
C GLY A 366 12.20 11.77 -3.54
N GLU A 367 11.05 12.42 -3.61
CA GLU A 367 9.73 11.87 -3.22
C GLU A 367 9.27 10.69 -4.10
N ARG A 368 9.91 10.48 -5.25
CA ARG A 368 9.57 9.40 -6.19
C ARG A 368 10.31 8.10 -5.89
N ARG A 369 11.24 8.11 -4.93
CA ARG A 369 11.99 6.92 -4.53
C ARG A 369 11.05 5.84 -4.01
N MET A 370 11.07 4.70 -4.68
CA MET A 370 10.47 3.44 -4.26
C MET A 370 11.33 2.30 -4.78
N ILE A 371 11.29 1.15 -4.10
CA ILE A 371 12.02 -0.04 -4.50
C ILE A 371 11.19 -0.80 -5.54
N THR A 372 11.67 -0.84 -6.78
CA THR A 372 11.04 -1.56 -7.89
C THR A 372 11.84 -2.80 -8.29
N TYR A 373 13.09 -2.93 -7.89
CA TYR A 373 13.97 -4.03 -8.24
C TYR A 373 14.50 -4.78 -7.02
N VAL A 374 14.66 -6.09 -7.17
CA VAL A 374 15.26 -6.99 -6.18
C VAL A 374 16.47 -7.67 -6.81
N ASP A 375 17.64 -7.44 -6.21
CA ASP A 375 18.84 -8.22 -6.48
C ASP A 375 18.72 -9.56 -5.73
N ALA A 376 18.05 -10.52 -6.37
CA ALA A 376 17.73 -11.80 -5.76
C ALA A 376 18.98 -12.65 -5.48
N ASP A 377 20.03 -12.53 -6.30
CA ASP A 377 21.27 -13.30 -6.14
C ASP A 377 22.08 -12.80 -4.95
N ARG A 378 22.22 -11.47 -4.80
CA ARG A 378 22.83 -10.88 -3.61
C ARG A 378 22.08 -11.28 -2.35
N LEU A 379 20.75 -11.15 -2.38
CA LEU A 379 19.92 -11.47 -1.23
C LEU A 379 20.00 -12.97 -0.88
N ALA A 380 19.95 -13.85 -1.88
CA ALA A 380 20.06 -15.28 -1.65
C ALA A 380 21.39 -15.64 -0.98
N LYS A 381 22.50 -15.06 -1.43
CA LYS A 381 23.81 -15.25 -0.80
C LYS A 381 23.83 -14.78 0.66
N GLU A 382 23.32 -13.57 0.93
CA GLU A 382 23.27 -13.01 2.29
C GLU A 382 22.43 -13.87 3.24
N ILE A 383 21.34 -14.48 2.75
CA ILE A 383 20.47 -15.35 3.56
C ILE A 383 21.10 -16.73 3.74
N ASP A 384 21.68 -17.32 2.70
CA ASP A 384 22.29 -18.66 2.73
C ASP A 384 23.51 -18.72 3.66
N ASP A 385 24.19 -17.58 3.86
CA ASP A 385 25.28 -17.44 4.84
C ASP A 385 24.80 -17.58 6.31
N VAL A 386 23.49 -17.56 6.58
CA VAL A 386 22.94 -17.70 7.94
C VAL A 386 22.72 -19.17 8.29
N ARG A 387 23.33 -19.62 9.40
CA ARG A 387 23.21 -21.00 9.88
C ARG A 387 21.74 -21.38 10.10
N GLY A 388 21.31 -22.48 9.48
CA GLY A 388 19.95 -23.00 9.59
C GLY A 388 19.07 -22.68 8.38
N ILE A 389 19.61 -21.94 7.41
CA ILE A 389 19.07 -21.89 6.07
C ILE A 389 19.69 -23.03 5.24
N ALA A 390 18.83 -23.77 4.55
CA ALA A 390 19.20 -24.88 3.66
C ALA A 390 19.06 -24.52 2.16
N GLY A 391 18.69 -23.28 1.88
CA GLY A 391 18.61 -22.73 0.53
C GLY A 391 17.59 -21.61 0.41
N VAL A 392 17.63 -20.95 -0.74
CA VAL A 392 16.77 -19.80 -1.06
C VAL A 392 16.02 -20.07 -2.37
N ARG A 393 14.73 -19.76 -2.41
CA ARG A 393 13.85 -19.90 -3.58
C ARG A 393 12.94 -18.69 -3.74
N LEU A 394 12.34 -18.50 -4.90
CA LEU A 394 11.24 -17.53 -5.02
C LEU A 394 9.94 -18.16 -4.49
N TRP A 395 9.18 -17.38 -3.76
CA TRP A 395 7.89 -17.80 -3.23
C TRP A 395 6.85 -17.81 -4.35
N LYS A 396 6.22 -18.96 -4.59
CA LYS A 396 5.24 -19.14 -5.70
C LYS A 396 3.90 -18.44 -5.47
N VAL A 397 3.56 -18.11 -4.23
CA VAL A 397 2.21 -17.64 -3.85
C VAL A 397 1.74 -16.39 -4.61
N PRO A 398 2.58 -15.38 -4.91
CA PRO A 398 2.17 -14.25 -5.75
C PRO A 398 1.62 -14.69 -7.12
N LEU A 399 2.28 -15.64 -7.80
CA LEU A 399 1.80 -16.19 -9.07
C LEU A 399 0.56 -17.08 -8.90
N GLN A 400 0.49 -17.83 -7.79
CA GLN A 400 -0.71 -18.62 -7.47
C GLN A 400 -1.94 -17.70 -7.29
N ALA A 401 -1.77 -16.53 -6.67
CA ALA A 401 -2.84 -15.58 -6.47
C ALA A 401 -3.33 -14.94 -7.77
N GLU A 402 -2.43 -14.68 -8.73
CA GLU A 402 -2.78 -14.24 -10.08
C GLU A 402 -3.62 -15.30 -10.82
N VAL A 403 -3.13 -16.54 -10.87
CA VAL A 403 -3.84 -17.67 -11.51
C VAL A 403 -5.20 -17.93 -10.83
N TYR A 404 -5.23 -17.89 -9.49
CA TYR A 404 -6.48 -18.03 -8.74
C TYR A 404 -7.48 -16.93 -9.10
N ALA A 405 -7.06 -15.67 -9.15
CA ALA A 405 -7.93 -14.56 -9.50
C ALA A 405 -8.50 -14.69 -10.92
N GLU A 406 -7.69 -15.14 -11.88
CA GLU A 406 -8.14 -15.39 -13.26
C GLU A 406 -9.17 -16.53 -13.34
N ASP A 407 -8.92 -17.64 -12.66
CA ASP A 407 -9.83 -18.79 -12.68
C ASP A 407 -11.16 -18.47 -11.99
N ILE A 408 -11.12 -17.71 -10.90
CA ILE A 408 -12.31 -17.24 -10.20
C ILE A 408 -13.10 -16.25 -11.07
N ALA A 409 -12.44 -15.36 -11.80
CA ALA A 409 -13.09 -14.46 -12.75
C ALA A 409 -13.80 -15.25 -13.88
N LYS A 410 -13.12 -16.23 -14.49
CA LYS A 410 -13.70 -17.11 -15.51
C LYS A 410 -14.87 -17.93 -14.98
N ALA A 411 -14.80 -18.40 -13.73
CA ALA A 411 -15.91 -19.10 -13.09
C ALA A 411 -17.11 -18.18 -12.87
N ALA A 412 -16.87 -16.96 -12.40
CA ALA A 412 -17.90 -15.93 -12.20
C ALA A 412 -18.55 -15.45 -13.51
N GLU A 413 -17.89 -15.59 -14.66
CA GLU A 413 -18.52 -15.33 -15.97
C GLU A 413 -19.50 -16.43 -16.39
N ARG A 414 -19.34 -17.64 -15.86
CA ARG A 414 -20.09 -18.84 -16.27
C ARG A 414 -21.26 -19.18 -15.34
N ASP A 415 -21.17 -18.79 -14.06
CA ASP A 415 -22.17 -19.07 -13.03
C ASP A 415 -22.61 -17.78 -12.33
N LEU A 416 -23.88 -17.38 -12.55
CA LEU A 416 -24.47 -16.16 -11.98
C LEU A 416 -24.55 -16.19 -10.45
N MET A 417 -24.77 -17.37 -9.84
CA MET A 417 -24.82 -17.50 -8.38
C MET A 417 -23.42 -17.37 -7.80
N PHE A 418 -22.44 -18.02 -8.41
CA PHE A 418 -21.03 -17.85 -8.05
C PHE A 418 -20.58 -16.40 -8.22
N GLN A 419 -20.98 -15.75 -9.32
CA GLN A 419 -20.71 -14.34 -9.59
C GLN A 419 -21.26 -13.44 -8.49
N PHE A 420 -22.52 -13.65 -8.12
CA PHE A 420 -23.18 -12.89 -7.07
C PHE A 420 -22.46 -13.08 -5.73
N TRP A 421 -22.17 -14.32 -5.34
CA TRP A 421 -21.44 -14.62 -4.11
C TRP A 421 -20.05 -13.95 -4.09
N TYR A 422 -19.27 -14.08 -5.17
CA TYR A 422 -17.92 -13.54 -5.24
C TYR A 422 -17.89 -12.01 -5.26
N ARG A 423 -18.73 -11.38 -6.09
CA ARG A 423 -18.75 -9.91 -6.25
C ARG A 423 -19.42 -9.20 -5.07
N SER A 424 -20.48 -9.77 -4.49
CA SER A 424 -21.21 -9.12 -3.38
C SER A 424 -20.32 -8.86 -2.17
N ARG A 425 -19.35 -9.74 -1.91
CA ARG A 425 -18.36 -9.59 -0.82
C ARG A 425 -17.56 -8.28 -0.92
N TRP A 426 -17.28 -7.82 -2.13
CA TRP A 426 -16.45 -6.64 -2.39
C TRP A 426 -17.22 -5.47 -3.01
N ALA A 427 -18.53 -5.60 -3.19
CA ALA A 427 -19.36 -4.62 -3.90
C ALA A 427 -19.31 -3.21 -3.29
N ILE A 428 -19.18 -3.11 -1.95
CA ILE A 428 -19.05 -1.82 -1.25
C ILE A 428 -17.73 -1.10 -1.53
N LEU A 429 -16.71 -1.80 -2.04
CA LEU A 429 -15.38 -1.24 -2.29
C LEU A 429 -15.04 -1.20 -3.79
N GLU A 430 -15.49 -2.20 -4.55
CA GLU A 430 -15.16 -2.40 -5.97
C GLU A 430 -16.36 -2.14 -6.90
N GLY A 431 -17.50 -1.71 -6.34
CA GLY A 431 -18.68 -1.34 -7.11
C GLY A 431 -18.55 0.00 -7.81
N GLU A 432 -19.26 0.16 -8.92
CA GLU A 432 -19.24 1.38 -9.75
C GLU A 432 -20.14 2.52 -9.24
N ILE A 433 -20.92 2.26 -8.19
CA ILE A 433 -21.85 3.22 -7.60
C ILE A 433 -21.11 4.31 -6.79
N PRO A 434 -21.70 5.52 -6.64
CA PRO A 434 -21.02 6.64 -5.98
C PRO A 434 -20.54 6.34 -4.55
N SER A 435 -21.34 5.65 -3.74
CA SER A 435 -20.97 5.29 -2.36
C SER A 435 -19.76 4.36 -2.31
N SER A 436 -19.71 3.34 -3.17
CA SER A 436 -18.55 2.44 -3.27
C SER A 436 -17.29 3.19 -3.69
N LYS A 437 -17.39 4.10 -4.66
CA LYS A 437 -16.28 4.96 -5.07
C LYS A 437 -15.80 5.87 -3.94
N GLN A 438 -16.70 6.40 -3.13
CA GLN A 438 -16.32 7.22 -1.97
C GLN A 438 -15.63 6.40 -0.88
N LEU A 439 -16.13 5.19 -0.56
CA LEU A 439 -15.48 4.30 0.39
C LEU A 439 -14.10 3.85 -0.10
N ALA A 440 -13.98 3.54 -1.39
CA ALA A 440 -12.71 3.23 -2.04
C ALA A 440 -11.75 4.42 -1.98
N LYS A 441 -12.20 5.64 -2.32
CA LYS A 441 -11.38 6.85 -2.19
C LYS A 441 -10.87 7.04 -0.76
N ALA A 442 -11.75 6.83 0.23
CA ALA A 442 -11.38 6.90 1.64
C ALA A 442 -10.27 5.90 2.00
N ARG A 443 -10.39 4.65 1.53
CA ARG A 443 -9.36 3.62 1.73
C ARG A 443 -8.06 3.93 1.01
N TRP A 444 -8.12 4.51 -0.19
CA TRP A 444 -6.93 4.97 -0.90
C TRP A 444 -6.19 6.04 -0.11
N GLN A 445 -6.89 7.07 0.37
CA GLN A 445 -6.30 8.14 1.19
C GLN A 445 -5.77 7.62 2.52
N HIS A 446 -6.46 6.67 3.15
CA HIS A 446 -5.98 6.01 4.37
C HIS A 446 -4.63 5.34 4.13
N LEU A 447 -4.49 4.55 3.08
CA LEU A 447 -3.21 3.89 2.76
C LEU A 447 -2.11 4.88 2.37
N HIS A 448 -2.46 6.08 1.91
CA HIS A 448 -1.51 7.18 1.68
C HIS A 448 -1.08 7.91 2.95
N GLY A 449 -1.69 7.63 4.10
CA GLY A 449 -1.48 8.42 5.32
C GLY A 449 -2.17 9.79 5.28
N GLN A 450 -3.04 10.03 4.30
CA GLN A 450 -3.77 11.29 4.15
C GLN A 450 -5.07 11.25 4.96
N PHE A 451 -4.97 11.45 6.27
CA PHE A 451 -6.11 11.31 7.19
C PHE A 451 -7.07 12.50 7.13
N ASP A 452 -6.52 13.72 7.12
CA ASP A 452 -7.28 14.97 7.10
C ASP A 452 -7.28 15.61 5.70
N SER A 453 -8.16 16.58 5.47
CA SER A 453 -8.24 17.27 4.17
C SER A 453 -7.12 18.30 4.02
N ILE A 454 -6.64 18.49 2.79
CA ILE A 454 -5.73 19.58 2.40
C ILE A 454 -6.58 20.54 1.56
N GLU A 455 -7.01 21.64 2.17
CA GLU A 455 -7.92 22.60 1.53
C GLU A 455 -7.25 23.28 0.32
N GLU A 456 -5.97 23.61 0.42
CA GLU A 456 -5.20 24.28 -0.64
C GLU A 456 -5.08 23.42 -1.91
N GLU A 457 -5.03 22.10 -1.76
CA GLU A 457 -4.94 21.14 -2.87
C GLU A 457 -6.31 20.59 -3.30
N ASN A 458 -7.39 20.99 -2.63
CA ASN A 458 -8.73 20.41 -2.79
C ASN A 458 -8.73 18.87 -2.65
N ILE A 459 -7.94 18.36 -1.69
CA ILE A 459 -7.83 16.94 -1.40
C ILE A 459 -8.63 16.63 -0.14
N GLN A 460 -9.66 15.80 -0.29
CA GLN A 460 -10.42 15.31 0.84
C GLN A 460 -9.69 14.13 1.51
N GLY A 461 -9.47 14.21 2.82
CA GLY A 461 -8.81 13.16 3.60
C GLY A 461 -9.67 11.92 3.86
N ALA A 462 -9.04 10.85 4.32
CA ALA A 462 -9.71 9.58 4.62
C ALA A 462 -10.82 9.72 5.67
N ARG A 463 -10.59 10.50 6.73
CA ARG A 463 -11.51 10.67 7.86
C ARG A 463 -12.86 11.27 7.43
N PRO A 464 -12.93 12.46 6.80
CA PRO A 464 -14.20 13.00 6.34
C PRO A 464 -14.88 12.09 5.31
N LEU A 465 -14.11 11.43 4.42
CA LEU A 465 -14.68 10.48 3.46
C LEU A 465 -15.38 9.30 4.16
N TYR A 466 -14.75 8.68 5.17
CA TYR A 466 -15.39 7.61 5.95
C TYR A 466 -16.63 8.10 6.71
N LEU A 467 -16.62 9.33 7.24
CA LEU A 467 -17.78 9.90 7.92
C LEU A 467 -18.99 10.01 6.98
N THR A 468 -18.80 10.34 5.70
CA THR A 468 -19.91 10.39 4.72
C THR A 468 -20.60 9.05 4.48
N GLN A 469 -19.92 7.93 4.75
CA GLN A 469 -20.49 6.58 4.56
C GLN A 469 -21.36 6.12 5.73
N ARG A 470 -21.49 6.94 6.78
CA ARG A 470 -22.16 6.57 8.03
C ARG A 470 -23.55 7.20 8.15
N ALA A 471 -24.40 6.97 7.16
CA ALA A 471 -25.81 7.35 7.23
C ALA A 471 -26.45 6.85 8.55
N PRO A 472 -27.25 7.69 9.25
CA PRO A 472 -28.02 7.29 10.41
C PRO A 472 -28.95 6.10 10.13
N GLU A 473 -29.29 5.31 11.16
CA GLU A 473 -30.12 4.11 10.95
C GLU A 473 -31.53 4.44 10.46
N PHE A 474 -32.13 5.53 10.94
CA PHE A 474 -33.45 5.96 10.46
C PHE A 474 -33.46 6.26 8.95
N GLU A 475 -32.39 6.86 8.40
CA GLU A 475 -32.29 7.07 6.94
C GLU A 475 -32.23 5.72 6.20
N LEU A 476 -31.53 4.73 6.76
CA LEU A 476 -31.48 3.39 6.15
C LEU A 476 -32.85 2.71 6.15
N GLU A 477 -33.63 2.88 7.22
CA GLU A 477 -35.00 2.37 7.34
C GLU A 477 -35.95 3.07 6.37
N ASP A 478 -35.84 4.39 6.27
CA ASP A 478 -36.67 5.25 5.42
C ASP A 478 -36.41 5.04 3.92
N LEU A 479 -35.32 4.37 3.52
CA LEU A 479 -35.03 4.05 2.12
C LEU A 479 -36.18 3.32 1.40
N ALA A 480 -37.03 2.59 2.13
CA ALA A 480 -38.20 1.93 1.56
C ALA A 480 -39.32 2.90 1.14
N ILE A 481 -39.38 4.08 1.75
CA ILE A 481 -40.48 5.03 1.60
C ILE A 481 -40.05 6.39 1.04
N ASP A 482 -38.76 6.75 1.16
CA ASP A 482 -38.21 8.02 0.68
C ASP A 482 -37.67 7.90 -0.75
N VAL A 483 -38.38 8.54 -1.69
CA VAL A 483 -38.04 8.56 -3.11
C VAL A 483 -36.77 9.36 -3.42
N GLU A 484 -36.49 10.44 -2.67
CA GLU A 484 -35.28 11.24 -2.87
C GLU A 484 -34.05 10.47 -2.37
N LEU A 485 -34.18 9.75 -1.26
CA LEU A 485 -33.14 8.87 -0.78
C LEU A 485 -32.88 7.73 -1.78
N GLN A 486 -33.93 7.09 -2.29
CA GLN A 486 -33.80 6.08 -3.36
C GLN A 486 -33.06 6.63 -4.58
N LYS A 487 -33.39 7.84 -5.04
CA LYS A 487 -32.69 8.50 -6.16
C LYS A 487 -31.22 8.74 -5.84
N ALA A 488 -30.90 9.22 -4.63
CA ALA A 488 -29.53 9.49 -4.19
C ALA A 488 -28.66 8.21 -4.20
N TYR A 489 -29.26 7.07 -3.85
CA TYR A 489 -28.59 5.76 -3.87
C TYR A 489 -28.74 4.99 -5.20
N GLY A 490 -29.29 5.62 -6.23
CA GLY A 490 -29.43 5.02 -7.56
C GLY A 490 -30.50 3.92 -7.66
N ILE A 491 -31.37 3.80 -6.65
CA ILE A 491 -32.50 2.88 -6.64
C ILE A 491 -33.62 3.53 -7.45
N ARG A 492 -33.94 2.96 -8.61
CA ARG A 492 -35.01 3.46 -9.48
C ARG A 492 -35.95 2.31 -9.82
N ARG A 493 -37.23 2.46 -9.48
CA ARG A 493 -38.26 1.54 -9.95
C ARG A 493 -38.46 1.74 -11.45
N GLN A 494 -38.13 0.73 -12.25
CA GLN A 494 -38.42 0.77 -13.68
C GLN A 494 -39.90 0.48 -13.93
N LEU A 495 -40.45 1.08 -14.99
CA LEU A 495 -41.83 0.85 -15.38
C LEU A 495 -42.01 -0.65 -15.71
N GLY A 496 -42.99 -1.31 -15.07
CA GLY A 496 -43.23 -2.74 -15.24
C GLY A 496 -42.47 -3.66 -14.26
N THR A 497 -41.64 -3.13 -13.35
CA THR A 497 -41.04 -3.96 -12.28
C THR A 497 -42.09 -4.37 -11.24
N ALA A 498 -42.22 -5.68 -11.03
CA ALA A 498 -43.08 -6.26 -10.00
C ALA A 498 -42.68 -5.77 -8.59
N SER A 499 -43.66 -5.60 -7.69
CA SER A 499 -43.42 -5.01 -6.36
C SER A 499 -42.41 -5.80 -5.53
N ASP A 500 -42.51 -7.13 -5.56
CA ASP A 500 -41.65 -8.05 -4.83
C ASP A 500 -40.19 -8.02 -5.30
N ILE A 501 -39.95 -7.78 -6.59
CA ILE A 501 -38.61 -7.60 -7.15
C ILE A 501 -38.03 -6.27 -6.69
N TYR A 502 -38.84 -5.21 -6.71
CA TYR A 502 -38.43 -3.89 -6.28
C TYR A 502 -38.13 -3.82 -4.77
N GLU A 503 -38.97 -4.43 -3.94
CA GLU A 503 -38.74 -4.55 -2.49
C GLU A 503 -37.43 -5.28 -2.19
N ARG A 504 -37.12 -6.37 -2.91
CA ARG A 504 -35.83 -7.06 -2.80
C ARG A 504 -34.64 -6.19 -3.19
N GLN A 505 -34.78 -5.33 -4.21
CA GLN A 505 -33.72 -4.37 -4.58
C GLN A 505 -33.47 -3.35 -3.48
N VAL A 506 -34.53 -2.81 -2.87
CA VAL A 506 -34.43 -1.89 -1.72
C VAL A 506 -33.73 -2.58 -0.55
N GLN A 507 -34.14 -3.79 -0.18
CA GLN A 507 -33.52 -4.56 0.91
C GLN A 507 -32.04 -4.82 0.65
N GLN A 508 -31.67 -5.19 -0.58
CA GLN A 508 -30.27 -5.37 -0.97
C GLN A 508 -29.47 -4.07 -0.82
N ALA A 509 -30.03 -2.93 -1.22
CA ALA A 509 -29.39 -1.63 -1.04
C ALA A 509 -29.20 -1.29 0.44
N GLN A 510 -30.21 -1.52 1.29
CA GLN A 510 -30.10 -1.34 2.74
C GLN A 510 -28.98 -2.20 3.34
N VAL A 511 -28.87 -3.47 2.94
CA VAL A 511 -27.78 -4.37 3.38
C VAL A 511 -26.42 -3.81 2.98
N MET A 512 -26.25 -3.35 1.74
CA MET A 512 -25.00 -2.76 1.26
C MET A 512 -24.67 -1.46 2.00
N MET A 513 -25.65 -0.60 2.26
CA MET A 513 -25.45 0.64 3.04
C MET A 513 -25.00 0.36 4.47
N ARG A 514 -25.63 -0.62 5.15
CA ARG A 514 -25.20 -1.06 6.47
C ARG A 514 -23.78 -1.63 6.44
N MET A 515 -23.45 -2.44 5.44
CA MET A 515 -22.10 -2.98 5.27
C MET A 515 -21.04 -1.89 5.04
N SER A 516 -21.36 -0.87 4.22
CA SER A 516 -20.51 0.31 4.01
C SER A 516 -20.33 1.11 5.30
N LYS A 517 -21.43 1.43 6.02
CA LYS A 517 -21.41 2.12 7.31
C LYS A 517 -20.53 1.41 8.33
N ARG A 518 -20.68 0.09 8.47
CA ARG A 518 -19.90 -0.75 9.39
C ARG A 518 -18.42 -0.80 9.00
N THR A 519 -18.13 -0.94 7.72
CA THR A 519 -16.75 -0.94 7.19
C THR A 519 -16.07 0.41 7.38
N ALA A 520 -16.74 1.51 7.05
CA ALA A 520 -16.24 2.86 7.28
C ALA A 520 -16.01 3.13 8.77
N THR A 521 -16.89 2.63 9.64
CA THR A 521 -16.77 2.75 11.10
C THR A 521 -15.57 1.98 11.65
N TYR A 522 -15.30 0.79 11.14
CA TYR A 522 -14.09 0.05 11.49
C TYR A 522 -12.83 0.79 11.01
N TRP A 523 -12.74 1.13 9.72
CA TRP A 523 -11.53 1.74 9.16
C TRP A 523 -11.23 3.14 9.67
N ILE A 524 -12.24 3.97 9.94
CA ILE A 524 -11.98 5.26 10.60
C ILE A 524 -11.47 5.06 12.02
N SER A 525 -11.85 3.99 12.73
CA SER A 525 -11.29 3.69 14.05
C SER A 525 -9.80 3.34 13.98
N LEU A 526 -9.36 2.67 12.89
CA LEU A 526 -7.94 2.45 12.61
C LEU A 526 -7.22 3.77 12.32
N VAL A 527 -7.82 4.66 11.52
CA VAL A 527 -7.29 6.02 11.29
C VAL A 527 -7.16 6.80 12.61
N GLN A 528 -8.13 6.69 13.54
CA GLN A 528 -8.00 7.30 14.87
C GLN A 528 -6.78 6.75 15.63
N TYR A 529 -6.54 5.43 15.57
CA TYR A 529 -5.40 4.81 16.23
C TYR A 529 -4.07 5.26 15.61
N ASP A 530 -3.97 5.22 14.28
CA ASP A 530 -2.77 5.60 13.53
C ASP A 530 -2.47 7.11 13.62
N ASP A 531 -3.48 7.93 13.96
CA ASP A 531 -3.33 9.37 14.26
C ASP A 531 -3.11 9.65 15.77
N GLY A 532 -2.83 8.62 16.58
CA GLY A 532 -2.55 8.75 18.02
C GLY A 532 -3.77 9.05 18.91
N ARG A 533 -4.99 9.04 18.37
CA ARG A 533 -6.24 9.31 19.10
C ARG A 533 -6.81 8.01 19.68
N TYR A 534 -6.04 7.36 20.55
CA TYR A 534 -6.32 6.02 21.07
C TYR A 534 -7.67 5.91 21.80
N ASP A 535 -8.02 6.87 22.66
CA ASP A 535 -9.33 6.91 23.34
C ASP A 535 -10.50 6.95 22.35
N THR A 536 -10.35 7.74 21.30
CA THR A 536 -11.37 7.86 20.25
C THR A 536 -11.45 6.56 19.46
N SER A 537 -10.31 5.96 19.11
CA SER A 537 -10.27 4.65 18.46
C SER A 537 -11.01 3.59 19.30
N LYS A 538 -10.64 3.44 20.58
CA LYS A 538 -11.25 2.50 21.52
C LYS A 538 -12.76 2.71 21.61
N SER A 539 -13.19 3.95 21.84
CA SER A 539 -14.61 4.32 21.94
C SER A 539 -15.40 3.96 20.69
N TRP A 540 -14.83 4.15 19.49
CA TRP A 540 -15.50 3.78 18.24
C TRP A 540 -15.55 2.27 18.02
N LEU A 541 -14.48 1.55 18.33
CA LEU A 541 -14.44 0.09 18.24
C LEU A 541 -15.47 -0.53 19.17
N VAL A 542 -15.43 -0.18 20.47
CA VAL A 542 -16.29 -0.75 21.51
C VAL A 542 -17.75 -0.35 21.33
N LYS A 543 -18.03 0.95 21.14
CA LYS A 543 -19.42 1.44 21.15
C LYS A 543 -20.13 1.37 19.80
N ARG A 544 -19.42 1.07 18.71
CA ARG A 544 -20.01 1.11 17.35
C ARG A 544 -19.68 -0.08 16.48
N VAL A 545 -18.46 -0.62 16.53
CA VAL A 545 -18.12 -1.82 15.74
C VAL A 545 -18.55 -3.09 16.46
N LEU A 546 -18.38 -3.13 17.78
CA LEU A 546 -18.75 -4.25 18.65
C LEU A 546 -20.17 -4.13 19.23
N ASP A 547 -20.99 -3.23 18.67
CA ASP A 547 -22.39 -3.10 19.03
C ASP A 547 -23.15 -4.37 18.60
N ASP A 548 -23.72 -5.09 19.58
CA ASP A 548 -24.42 -6.35 19.36
C ASP A 548 -25.69 -6.19 18.50
N GLU A 549 -26.27 -4.97 18.43
CA GLU A 549 -27.39 -4.64 17.54
C GLU A 549 -26.92 -4.48 16.08
N GLN A 550 -25.63 -4.20 15.85
CA GLN A 550 -25.06 -3.87 14.55
C GLN A 550 -23.93 -4.79 14.11
N ARG A 551 -24.18 -6.10 14.14
CA ARG A 551 -23.17 -7.12 13.83
C ARG A 551 -22.37 -6.87 12.56
N SER A 552 -21.06 -7.07 12.63
CA SER A 552 -20.13 -6.68 11.58
C SER A 552 -19.11 -7.80 11.31
N GLN A 553 -18.72 -7.97 10.04
CA GLN A 553 -17.61 -8.87 9.70
C GLN A 553 -16.27 -8.45 10.34
N TRP A 554 -16.20 -7.22 10.84
CA TRP A 554 -15.01 -6.65 11.47
C TRP A 554 -14.92 -6.90 12.98
N GLU A 555 -15.95 -7.49 13.61
CA GLU A 555 -16.01 -7.71 15.07
C GLU A 555 -14.72 -8.34 15.61
N ASN A 556 -14.30 -9.46 15.04
CA ASN A 556 -13.16 -10.20 15.58
C ASN A 556 -11.84 -9.41 15.53
N SER A 557 -11.69 -8.56 14.51
CA SER A 557 -10.51 -7.68 14.38
C SER A 557 -10.66 -6.40 15.21
N ALA A 558 -11.90 -5.95 15.45
CA ALA A 558 -12.19 -4.81 16.30
C ALA A 558 -11.90 -5.11 17.78
N VAL A 559 -12.13 -6.34 18.25
CA VAL A 559 -11.74 -6.78 19.60
C VAL A 559 -10.23 -6.61 19.81
N TYR A 560 -9.42 -7.12 18.86
CA TYR A 560 -7.96 -6.98 18.93
C TYR A 560 -7.53 -5.51 18.91
N ASN A 561 -8.07 -4.70 17.99
CA ASN A 561 -7.71 -3.29 17.90
C ASN A 561 -8.18 -2.47 19.12
N ALA A 562 -9.30 -2.84 19.75
CA ALA A 562 -9.74 -2.22 20.99
C ALA A 562 -8.78 -2.52 22.14
N ALA A 563 -8.28 -3.76 22.20
CA ALA A 563 -7.24 -4.15 23.16
C ALA A 563 -5.93 -3.37 22.92
N ARG A 564 -5.51 -3.21 21.65
CA ARG A 564 -4.35 -2.35 21.32
C ARG A 564 -4.55 -0.90 21.74
N ALA A 565 -5.76 -0.36 21.56
CA ALA A 565 -6.07 1.01 21.98
C ALA A 565 -6.07 1.16 23.51
N ALA A 566 -6.64 0.20 24.24
CA ALA A 566 -6.63 0.15 25.71
C ALA A 566 -5.19 0.04 26.28
N GLU A 567 -4.30 -0.74 25.63
CA GLU A 567 -2.89 -0.74 26.02
C GLU A 567 -2.24 0.63 25.91
N ARG A 568 -2.54 1.37 24.83
CA ARG A 568 -1.96 2.69 24.56
C ARG A 568 -2.44 3.76 25.54
N THR A 569 -3.61 3.58 26.13
CA THR A 569 -4.21 4.46 27.14
C THR A 569 -3.86 4.03 28.57
N GLY A 570 -3.09 2.96 28.75
CA GLY A 570 -2.67 2.45 30.06
C GLY A 570 -3.72 1.60 30.77
N GLU A 571 -4.83 1.25 30.11
CA GLU A 571 -5.90 0.41 30.66
C GLU A 571 -5.54 -1.08 30.47
N ILE A 572 -4.46 -1.52 31.14
CA ILE A 572 -3.85 -2.84 30.92
C ILE A 572 -4.80 -4.00 31.24
N ASP A 573 -5.59 -3.89 32.31
CA ASP A 573 -6.56 -4.93 32.67
C ASP A 573 -7.65 -5.10 31.59
N GLU A 574 -8.23 -3.98 31.11
CA GLU A 574 -9.21 -4.00 30.02
C GLU A 574 -8.60 -4.59 28.74
N ALA A 575 -7.37 -4.21 28.41
CA ALA A 575 -6.66 -4.78 27.26
C ALA A 575 -6.49 -6.30 27.39
N MET A 576 -6.07 -6.79 28.57
CA MET A 576 -5.90 -8.21 28.83
C MET A 576 -7.21 -8.99 28.75
N GLU A 577 -8.32 -8.43 29.21
CA GLU A 577 -9.65 -9.03 29.06
C GLU A 577 -10.05 -9.14 27.58
N LEU A 578 -9.89 -8.06 26.81
CA LEU A 578 -10.20 -8.04 25.37
C LEU A 578 -9.34 -9.04 24.58
N TYR A 579 -8.06 -9.20 24.91
CA TYR A 579 -7.20 -10.21 24.27
C TYR A 579 -7.61 -11.64 24.56
N LYS A 580 -8.11 -11.91 25.77
CA LYS A 580 -8.56 -13.25 26.18
C LYS A 580 -9.98 -13.58 25.69
N SER A 581 -10.67 -12.62 25.09
CA SER A 581 -12.02 -12.80 24.53
C SER A 581 -12.08 -13.89 23.46
N GLU A 582 -13.12 -14.71 23.51
CA GLU A 582 -13.43 -15.72 22.50
C GLU A 582 -13.80 -15.12 21.13
N LYS A 583 -14.19 -13.82 21.11
CA LYS A 583 -14.46 -13.09 19.86
C LYS A 583 -13.18 -12.68 19.12
N ASN A 584 -11.99 -12.89 19.68
CA ASN A 584 -10.73 -12.48 19.03
C ASN A 584 -10.43 -13.35 17.78
N ALA A 585 -10.03 -12.72 16.67
CA ALA A 585 -9.70 -13.44 15.43
C ALA A 585 -8.49 -14.37 15.57
N ARG A 586 -7.55 -14.03 16.46
CA ARG A 586 -6.31 -14.76 16.75
C ARG A 586 -6.21 -15.01 18.26
N PRO A 587 -7.05 -15.92 18.80
CA PRO A 587 -7.16 -16.13 20.24
C PRO A 587 -5.84 -16.58 20.88
N HIS A 588 -4.98 -17.29 20.14
CA HIS A 588 -3.69 -17.80 20.61
C HIS A 588 -2.66 -16.68 20.81
N GLY A 589 -2.35 -15.94 19.75
CA GLY A 589 -1.39 -14.84 19.79
C GLY A 589 -1.83 -13.71 20.73
N SER A 590 -3.13 -13.43 20.79
CA SER A 590 -3.69 -12.45 21.72
C SER A 590 -3.47 -12.84 23.19
N ARG A 591 -3.66 -14.11 23.55
CA ARG A 591 -3.35 -14.61 24.91
C ARG A 591 -1.86 -14.55 25.22
N ILE A 592 -0.99 -14.81 24.24
CA ILE A 592 0.46 -14.65 24.42
C ILE A 592 0.81 -13.18 24.68
N ARG A 593 0.24 -12.24 23.92
CA ARG A 593 0.42 -10.80 24.14
C ARG A 593 -0.08 -10.37 25.51
N ALA A 594 -1.27 -10.81 25.93
CA ALA A 594 -1.81 -10.54 27.27
C ALA A 594 -0.89 -11.05 28.39
N ARG A 595 -0.25 -12.22 28.21
CA ARG A 595 0.73 -12.75 29.16
C ARG A 595 2.01 -11.92 29.21
N LEU A 596 2.46 -11.36 28.09
CA LEU A 596 3.62 -10.48 28.06
C LEU A 596 3.32 -9.16 28.77
N LEU A 597 2.15 -8.56 28.54
CA LEU A 597 1.70 -7.34 29.22
C LEU A 597 1.67 -7.50 30.74
N GLY A 598 1.03 -8.56 31.23
CA GLY A 598 0.88 -8.79 32.67
C GLY A 598 2.22 -8.93 33.41
N ARG A 599 3.27 -9.43 32.73
CA ARG A 599 4.61 -9.52 33.32
C ARG A 599 5.32 -8.17 33.35
N THR A 600 5.14 -7.37 32.30
CA THR A 600 5.70 -6.02 32.25
C THR A 600 5.08 -5.15 33.33
N SER A 601 3.76 -5.23 33.56
CA SER A 601 3.10 -4.47 34.63
C SER A 601 3.63 -4.86 36.02
N GLU A 602 3.73 -6.16 36.32
CA GLU A 602 4.28 -6.67 37.60
C GLU A 602 5.70 -6.16 37.87
N SER A 603 6.54 -6.01 36.84
CA SER A 603 7.92 -5.50 37.00
C SER A 603 8.05 -3.99 37.20
N THR A 604 6.97 -3.22 37.05
CA THR A 604 6.97 -1.75 37.23
C THR A 604 6.51 -1.32 38.62
N ASP A 605 5.87 -2.23 39.36
CA ASP A 605 5.35 -2.00 40.71
C ASP A 605 6.33 -2.42 41.82
N ASP A 606 7.44 -3.09 41.45
CA ASP A 606 8.61 -3.43 42.30
C ASP A 606 9.74 -2.40 42.12
#